data_AF-A0A5D4MGV1-F1
#
_entry.id   AF-A0A5D4MGV1-F1
#
_cell.length_a   1.000
_cell.length_b   1.000
_cell.length_c   1.000
_cell.angle_alpha   90.00
_cell.angle_beta   90.00
_cell.angle_gamma   90.00
#
_symmetry.space_group_name_H-M   'P 1'
#
loop_
_entity.id
_entity.type
_entity.pdbx_description
1 polymer ?
#
loop_
_entity_poly.entity_id
_entity_poly.type
_entity_poly.pdbx_seq_one_letter_code
_entity_poly.pdbx_strand_id
1 'polypeptide(L)'
;MKMKMNVSHANVYKNPKDISANFHYEIFASSEESGKKESQQLSNFANWKDFTCVVQEENHTEGSVLRFSVENKRRIHRRLKLFFLLDWKTSGAERLSFISPDDHLVHHYSSAKSSLVDYQVDNSNGMVRRSLYPLTARGISSWKQTLETGTIPYQPLLKGPALTVASFDLLFSPLQKIQGHVIGAEADSKDDLRNFHKHLKNRLAFHLKK
;
A
#
# COMPACT_ATOMS: atom_id res chain seq x y z
N MET A 1 32.04 -0.27 3.57
CA MET A 1 31.63 -1.68 3.74
C MET A 1 30.23 -1.83 3.12
N LYS A 2 30.10 -2.46 1.94
CA LYS A 2 28.81 -2.59 1.24
C LYS A 2 27.91 -3.57 2.00
N MET A 3 26.75 -3.09 2.46
CA MET A 3 25.72 -3.91 3.10
C MET A 3 25.24 -5.01 2.15
N LYS A 4 25.23 -6.27 2.61
CA LYS A 4 24.44 -7.34 1.99
C LYS A 4 22.99 -7.17 2.42
N MET A 5 22.25 -6.26 1.78
CA MET A 5 20.79 -6.32 1.81
C MET A 5 20.37 -7.50 0.94
N ASN A 6 19.71 -8.49 1.54
CA ASN A 6 19.18 -9.62 0.80
C ASN A 6 17.85 -9.18 0.15
N VAL A 7 17.95 -8.31 -0.86
CA VAL A 7 16.81 -7.85 -1.70
C VAL A 7 16.32 -8.98 -2.63
N SER A 8 16.86 -10.19 -2.47
CA SER A 8 16.43 -11.43 -3.13
C SER A 8 14.98 -11.81 -2.86
N HIS A 9 14.27 -11.10 -1.99
CA HIS A 9 12.85 -11.33 -1.73
C HIS A 9 11.96 -10.45 -2.63
N ALA A 10 12.47 -9.33 -3.16
CA ALA A 10 11.84 -8.62 -4.27
C ALA A 10 12.16 -9.31 -5.63
N ASN A 11 12.30 -10.64 -5.60
CA ASN A 11 12.63 -11.48 -6.74
C ASN A 11 11.41 -11.58 -7.65
N VAL A 12 11.39 -10.69 -8.64
CA VAL A 12 10.50 -10.65 -9.79
C VAL A 12 9.05 -10.51 -9.36
N TYR A 13 8.38 -9.44 -9.81
CA TYR A 13 6.92 -9.39 -9.83
C TYR A 13 6.44 -10.70 -10.49
N LYS A 14 6.12 -11.72 -9.68
CA LYS A 14 5.82 -13.06 -10.21
C LYS A 14 4.43 -12.95 -10.80
N ASN A 15 4.28 -13.42 -12.03
CA ASN A 15 2.99 -13.48 -12.68
C ASN A 15 1.97 -14.20 -11.76
N PRO A 16 0.88 -13.56 -11.28
CA PRO A 16 0.19 -14.06 -10.09
C PRO A 16 -0.83 -15.16 -10.40
N LYS A 17 -1.00 -16.08 -9.44
CA LYS A 17 -1.91 -17.24 -9.51
C LYS A 17 -3.31 -17.02 -8.90
N ASP A 18 -3.64 -15.83 -8.38
CA ASP A 18 -4.92 -15.61 -7.68
C ASP A 18 -5.93 -14.79 -8.48
N ILE A 19 -7.15 -15.32 -8.61
CA ILE A 19 -8.21 -14.86 -9.52
C ILE A 19 -9.18 -13.88 -8.83
N SER A 20 -9.22 -13.79 -7.49
CA SER A 20 -10.32 -13.12 -6.76
C SER A 20 -10.16 -11.61 -6.48
N ALA A 21 -8.96 -11.06 -6.32
CA ALA A 21 -8.76 -9.64 -6.02
C ALA A 21 -8.67 -8.77 -7.29
N ASN A 22 -9.24 -7.56 -7.29
CA ASN A 22 -9.18 -6.62 -8.42
C ASN A 22 -7.77 -6.04 -8.65
N PHE A 23 -6.90 -6.11 -7.64
CA PHE A 23 -5.49 -5.71 -7.71
C PHE A 23 -4.61 -6.75 -6.99
N HIS A 24 -3.34 -6.78 -7.39
CA HIS A 24 -2.28 -7.49 -6.70
C HIS A 24 -1.62 -6.57 -5.70
N TYR A 25 -1.19 -7.13 -4.56
CA TYR A 25 -0.43 -6.36 -3.59
C TYR A 25 0.74 -7.12 -2.99
N GLU A 26 1.77 -6.35 -2.66
CA GLU A 26 2.89 -6.79 -1.83
C GLU A 26 3.08 -5.81 -0.67
N ILE A 27 3.53 -6.34 0.47
CA ILE A 27 3.74 -5.53 1.67
C ILE A 27 5.18 -5.69 2.13
N PHE A 28 5.85 -4.58 2.39
CA PHE A 28 7.21 -4.55 2.92
C PHE A 28 7.26 -3.72 4.20
N ALA A 29 8.03 -4.20 5.17
CA ALA A 29 8.35 -3.48 6.39
C ALA A 29 9.81 -3.04 6.38
N SER A 30 10.11 -1.87 6.92
CA SER A 30 11.48 -1.45 7.20
C SER A 30 11.61 -0.69 8.52
N SER A 31 12.61 -1.05 9.32
CA SER A 31 12.95 -0.40 10.59
C SER A 31 14.43 -0.09 10.58
N GLU A 32 14.79 1.00 11.24
CA GLU A 32 16.17 1.40 11.43
C GLU A 32 16.45 1.46 12.94
N GLU A 33 17.46 0.72 13.37
CA GLU A 33 17.95 0.73 14.75
C GLU A 33 19.47 0.84 14.73
N SER A 34 20.01 1.85 15.41
CA SER A 34 21.46 2.03 15.57
C SER A 34 22.22 2.01 14.23
N GLY A 35 21.63 2.61 13.19
CA GLY A 35 22.19 2.67 11.83
C GLY A 35 22.12 1.36 11.04
N LYS A 36 21.53 0.29 11.59
CA LYS A 36 21.22 -0.94 10.86
C LYS A 36 19.79 -0.88 10.36
N LYS A 37 19.65 -0.93 9.05
CA LYS A 37 18.36 -1.00 8.38
C LYS A 37 18.00 -2.44 8.08
N GLU A 38 16.85 -2.85 8.56
CA GLU A 38 16.25 -4.14 8.24
C GLU A 38 15.03 -3.92 7.36
N SER A 39 14.82 -4.82 6.41
CA SER A 39 13.62 -4.84 5.56
C SER A 39 13.12 -6.26 5.36
N GLN A 40 11.81 -6.46 5.42
CA GLN A 40 11.19 -7.77 5.24
C GLN A 40 9.94 -7.67 4.37
N GLN A 41 9.81 -8.58 3.39
CA GLN A 41 8.54 -8.80 2.71
C GLN A 41 7.60 -9.54 3.66
N LEU A 42 6.40 -9.00 3.85
CA LEU A 42 5.38 -9.57 4.72
C LEU A 42 4.46 -10.45 3.88
N SER A 43 4.88 -11.70 3.63
CA SER A 43 3.97 -12.74 3.11
C SER A 43 3.28 -13.41 4.29
N ASN A 44 2.03 -13.03 4.59
CA ASN A 44 1.16 -13.64 5.61
C ASN A 44 1.81 -13.84 7.00
N PHE A 45 1.69 -12.83 7.87
CA PHE A 45 1.99 -12.91 9.31
C PHE A 45 3.47 -13.23 9.63
N ALA A 46 4.36 -12.30 9.31
CA ALA A 46 5.71 -12.39 9.82
C ALA A 46 5.77 -11.85 11.25
N ASN A 47 6.06 -12.73 12.21
CA ASN A 47 6.70 -12.32 13.45
C ASN A 47 8.06 -11.72 13.08
N TRP A 48 8.10 -10.40 12.91
CA TRP A 48 9.34 -9.68 12.78
C TRP A 48 9.90 -9.42 14.18
N LYS A 49 11.23 -9.40 14.31
CA LYS A 49 11.94 -9.47 15.60
C LYS A 49 11.32 -8.60 16.69
N ASP A 50 10.98 -7.36 16.35
CA ASP A 50 10.47 -6.35 17.28
C ASP A 50 8.99 -6.02 17.10
N PHE A 51 8.33 -6.62 16.10
CA PHE A 51 6.95 -6.25 15.75
C PHE A 51 6.08 -7.47 15.48
N THR A 52 4.80 -7.38 15.85
CA THR A 52 3.76 -8.29 15.36
C THR A 52 2.99 -7.55 14.27
N CYS A 53 2.98 -8.07 13.05
CA CYS A 53 2.19 -7.50 11.95
C CYS A 53 1.10 -8.48 11.53
N VAL A 54 -0.14 -7.99 11.50
CA VAL A 54 -1.34 -8.71 11.03
C VAL A 54 -1.94 -7.91 9.90
N VAL A 55 -2.27 -8.58 8.79
CA VAL A 55 -3.02 -8.00 7.69
C VAL A 55 -4.22 -8.89 7.42
N GLN A 56 -5.40 -8.28 7.29
CA GLN A 56 -6.66 -8.93 6.97
C GLN A 56 -7.23 -8.30 5.70
N GLU A 57 -7.61 -9.14 4.75
CA GLU A 57 -8.22 -8.73 3.50
C GLU A 57 -9.73 -8.97 3.56
N GLU A 58 -10.51 -7.92 3.29
CA GLU A 58 -11.96 -8.00 3.09
C GLU A 58 -12.24 -7.73 1.61
N ASN A 59 -12.76 -8.73 0.91
CA ASN A 59 -13.08 -8.63 -0.52
C ASN A 59 -14.53 -8.20 -0.73
N HIS A 60 -14.72 -7.31 -1.70
CA HIS A 60 -15.99 -6.84 -2.23
C HIS A 60 -15.99 -7.00 -3.74
N THR A 61 -17.16 -6.95 -4.37
CA THR A 61 -17.28 -7.03 -5.83
C THR A 61 -16.45 -5.95 -6.53
N GLU A 62 -16.50 -4.73 -6.00
CA GLU A 62 -15.86 -3.55 -6.58
C GLU A 62 -14.44 -3.31 -6.04
N GLY A 63 -13.92 -4.12 -5.11
CA GLY A 63 -12.59 -3.88 -4.55
C GLY A 63 -12.26 -4.66 -3.29
N SER A 64 -11.09 -4.36 -2.71
CA SER A 64 -10.62 -5.02 -1.49
C SER A 64 -10.16 -3.99 -0.46
N VAL A 65 -10.39 -4.30 0.81
CA VAL A 65 -9.91 -3.52 1.97
C VAL A 65 -8.86 -4.33 2.71
N LEU A 66 -7.63 -3.84 2.73
CA LEU A 66 -6.52 -4.40 3.48
C LEU A 66 -6.42 -3.68 4.82
N ARG A 67 -6.88 -4.32 5.90
CA ARG A 67 -6.73 -3.80 7.27
C ARG A 67 -5.46 -4.35 7.87
N PHE A 68 -4.62 -3.47 8.39
CA PHE A 68 -3.41 -3.88 9.07
C PHE A 68 -3.41 -3.46 10.54
N SER A 69 -2.68 -4.24 11.32
CA SER A 69 -2.36 -3.94 12.70
C SER A 69 -0.90 -4.27 12.93
N VAL A 70 -0.17 -3.32 13.50
CA VAL A 70 1.21 -3.55 13.93
C VAL A 70 1.36 -3.24 15.41
N GLU A 71 2.06 -4.10 16.12
CA GLU A 71 2.34 -3.96 17.55
C GLU A 71 3.85 -3.98 17.79
N ASN A 72 4.34 -3.02 18.57
CA ASN A 72 5.71 -2.98 19.06
C ASN A 72 5.89 -3.97 20.23
N LYS A 73 6.80 -4.94 20.11
CA LYS A 73 7.09 -5.92 21.18
C LYS A 73 8.05 -5.40 22.24
N ARG A 74 8.63 -4.21 22.04
CA ARG A 74 9.68 -3.66 22.90
C ARG A 74 9.10 -2.65 23.89
N ARG A 75 9.76 -2.56 25.05
CA ARG A 75 9.49 -1.55 26.09
C ARG A 75 10.17 -0.20 25.81
N ILE A 76 10.52 0.06 24.55
CA ILE A 76 11.15 1.30 24.08
C ILE A 76 10.41 1.81 22.85
N HIS A 77 10.57 3.10 22.55
CA HIS A 77 10.03 3.68 21.33
C HIS A 77 10.65 3.04 20.08
N ARG A 78 9.84 2.84 19.04
CA ARG A 78 10.28 2.26 17.76
C ARG A 78 9.66 3.00 16.59
N ARG A 79 10.35 3.00 15.46
CA ARG A 79 9.84 3.52 14.19
C ARG A 79 9.79 2.40 13.17
N LEU A 80 8.73 2.37 12.38
CA LEU A 80 8.55 1.40 11.30
C LEU A 80 7.95 2.08 10.09
N LYS A 81 8.51 1.79 8.92
CA LYS A 81 7.92 2.10 7.63
C LYS A 81 7.27 0.87 7.02
N LEU A 82 5.96 0.90 6.83
CA LEU A 82 5.25 -0.11 6.04
C LEU A 82 5.05 0.42 4.62
N PHE A 83 5.21 -0.43 3.63
CA PHE A 83 4.99 -0.13 2.22
C PHE A 83 3.95 -1.12 1.69
N PHE A 84 2.88 -0.59 1.12
CA PHE A 84 1.89 -1.33 0.35
C PHE A 84 2.10 -0.99 -1.11
N LEU A 85 2.29 -2.03 -1.92
CA LEU A 85 2.43 -1.94 -3.36
C LEU A 85 1.15 -2.46 -3.96
N LEU A 86 0.50 -1.68 -4.82
CA LEU A 86 -0.75 -2.06 -5.46
C LEU A 86 -0.59 -1.97 -6.98
N ASP A 87 -0.85 -3.08 -7.66
CA ASP A 87 -0.86 -3.19 -9.12
C ASP A 87 -2.20 -3.74 -9.62
N TRP A 88 -2.78 -3.09 -10.61
CA TRP A 88 -4.12 -3.39 -11.10
C TRP A 88 -4.08 -4.36 -12.28
N LYS A 89 -4.73 -5.52 -12.14
CA LYS A 89 -4.76 -6.62 -13.12
C LYS A 89 -5.19 -6.21 -14.52
N THR A 90 -6.15 -5.31 -14.62
CA THR A 90 -6.82 -4.87 -15.85
C THR A 90 -6.08 -3.67 -16.46
N SER A 91 -4.77 -3.79 -16.65
CA SER A 91 -3.96 -2.72 -17.25
C SER A 91 -4.10 -2.70 -18.77
N GLY A 92 -5.07 -1.92 -19.27
CA GLY A 92 -4.98 -1.41 -20.64
C GLY A 92 -3.71 -0.57 -20.80
N ALA A 93 -3.08 -0.60 -21.98
CA ALA A 93 -1.84 0.14 -22.26
C ALA A 93 -2.02 1.67 -22.13
N GLU A 94 -3.24 2.16 -22.32
CA GLU A 94 -3.62 3.56 -22.15
C GLU A 94 -4.23 3.78 -20.75
N ARG A 95 -3.37 4.17 -19.80
CA ARG A 95 -3.77 4.53 -18.44
C ARG A 95 -3.21 5.89 -18.06
N LEU A 96 -3.99 6.67 -17.33
CA LEU A 96 -3.55 7.87 -16.64
C LEU A 96 -3.69 7.62 -15.14
N SER A 97 -2.59 7.73 -14.40
CA SER A 97 -2.60 7.59 -12.95
C SER A 97 -2.20 8.89 -12.31
N PHE A 98 -2.93 9.35 -11.29
CA PHE A 98 -2.56 10.55 -10.57
C PHE A 98 -2.97 10.56 -9.10
N ILE A 99 -2.27 11.36 -8.32
CA ILE A 99 -2.59 11.66 -6.92
C ILE A 99 -3.43 12.93 -6.92
N SER A 100 -4.68 12.82 -6.50
CA SER A 100 -5.61 13.94 -6.45
C SER A 100 -5.12 15.01 -5.46
N PRO A 101 -5.10 16.28 -5.86
CA PRO A 101 -4.70 17.36 -4.95
C PRO A 101 -5.75 17.61 -3.85
N ASP A 102 -7.02 17.31 -4.11
CA ASP A 102 -8.14 17.71 -3.25
C ASP A 102 -8.39 16.74 -2.10
N ASP A 103 -8.50 15.45 -2.42
CA ASP A 103 -8.81 14.38 -1.48
C ASP A 103 -7.63 13.46 -1.19
N HIS A 104 -6.50 13.72 -1.85
CA HIS A 104 -5.26 12.98 -1.67
C HIS A 104 -5.36 11.49 -2.02
N LEU A 105 -6.38 11.08 -2.76
CA LEU A 105 -6.57 9.72 -3.24
C LEU A 105 -5.72 9.48 -4.49
N VAL A 106 -5.43 8.21 -4.78
CA VAL A 106 -4.77 7.85 -6.04
C VAL A 106 -5.82 7.33 -7.00
N HIS A 107 -5.88 7.93 -8.18
CA HIS A 107 -6.77 7.51 -9.24
C HIS A 107 -6.01 6.87 -10.39
N HIS A 108 -6.63 5.87 -10.99
CA HIS A 108 -6.21 5.26 -12.24
C HIS A 108 -7.37 5.30 -13.21
N TYR A 109 -7.15 5.88 -14.38
CA TYR A 109 -8.16 5.99 -15.43
C TYR A 109 -7.68 5.27 -16.69
N SER A 110 -8.55 4.48 -17.28
CA SER A 110 -8.39 3.88 -18.60
C SER A 110 -9.66 4.09 -19.40
N SER A 111 -9.67 3.69 -20.67
CA SER A 111 -10.87 3.76 -21.52
C SER A 111 -12.02 2.87 -21.02
N ALA A 112 -11.73 1.81 -20.26
CA ALA A 112 -12.71 0.81 -19.84
C ALA A 112 -13.03 0.82 -18.33
N LYS A 113 -12.06 1.20 -17.50
CA LYS A 113 -12.15 1.10 -16.03
C LYS A 113 -11.57 2.34 -15.36
N SER A 114 -12.16 2.65 -14.21
CA SER A 114 -11.60 3.59 -13.24
C SER A 114 -11.22 2.81 -11.99
N SER A 115 -10.09 3.16 -11.37
CA SER A 115 -9.64 2.59 -10.10
C SER A 115 -9.23 3.69 -9.11
N LEU A 116 -9.33 3.37 -7.83
CA LEU A 116 -9.12 4.27 -6.70
C LEU A 116 -8.29 3.55 -5.63
N VAL A 117 -7.31 4.25 -5.05
CA VAL A 117 -6.64 3.84 -3.81
C VAL A 117 -6.84 4.90 -2.73
N ASP A 118 -7.30 4.45 -1.57
CA ASP A 118 -7.36 5.22 -0.32
C ASP A 118 -6.53 4.51 0.76
N TYR A 119 -6.07 5.27 1.75
CA TYR A 119 -5.27 4.79 2.86
C TYR A 119 -5.53 5.62 4.10
N GLN A 120 -5.54 4.95 5.25
CA GLN A 120 -5.71 5.62 6.52
C GLN A 120 -4.87 4.94 7.61
N VAL A 121 -4.34 5.76 8.51
CA VAL A 121 -3.77 5.35 9.79
C VAL A 121 -4.15 6.41 10.81
N ASP A 122 -4.11 6.07 12.09
CA ASP A 122 -4.27 7.06 13.15
C ASP A 122 -3.15 8.12 13.05
N ASN A 123 -3.57 9.35 12.72
CA ASN A 123 -2.68 10.50 12.45
C ASN A 123 -1.84 10.91 13.67
N SER A 124 -2.20 10.49 14.88
CA SER A 124 -1.42 10.81 16.09
C SER A 124 -0.10 10.03 16.17
N ASN A 125 -0.02 8.86 15.51
CA ASN A 125 1.12 7.94 15.61
C ASN A 125 1.63 7.48 14.24
N GLY A 126 1.10 8.02 13.15
CA GLY A 126 1.47 7.61 11.80
C GLY A 126 1.23 8.70 10.76
N MET A 127 2.07 8.70 9.72
CA MET A 127 1.90 9.54 8.53
C MET A 127 1.86 8.65 7.30
N VAL A 128 0.97 8.95 6.34
CA VAL A 128 0.92 8.26 5.05
C VAL A 128 1.55 9.11 3.95
N ARG A 129 2.42 8.49 3.15
CA ARG A 129 2.98 9.04 1.92
C ARG A 129 2.60 8.13 0.75
N ARG A 130 2.54 8.69 -0.45
CA ARG A 130 2.10 7.98 -1.65
C ARG A 130 2.89 8.40 -2.87
N SER A 131 3.07 7.47 -3.79
CA SER A 131 3.73 7.74 -5.07
C SER A 131 3.30 6.75 -6.13
N LEU A 132 3.50 7.15 -7.38
CA LEU A 132 3.27 6.36 -8.57
C LEU A 132 4.62 6.02 -9.21
N TYR A 133 4.87 4.74 -9.46
CA TYR A 133 6.04 4.29 -10.21
C TYR A 133 5.59 3.69 -11.54
N PRO A 134 6.30 3.98 -12.65
CA PRO A 134 6.03 3.26 -13.89
C PRO A 134 6.41 1.78 -13.73
N LEU A 135 5.59 0.87 -14.25
CA LEU A 135 5.91 -0.56 -14.34
C LEU A 135 6.89 -0.83 -15.49
N THR A 136 8.06 -0.18 -15.43
CA THR A 136 9.20 -0.35 -16.33
C THR A 136 10.41 -0.82 -15.52
N ALA A 137 11.44 -1.37 -16.17
CA ALA A 137 12.67 -1.75 -15.49
C ALA A 137 13.29 -0.59 -14.67
N ARG A 138 13.19 0.64 -15.18
CA ARG A 138 13.67 1.85 -14.49
C ARG A 138 12.80 2.17 -13.27
N GLY A 139 11.47 2.15 -13.42
CA GLY A 139 10.56 2.42 -12.29
C GLY A 139 10.66 1.37 -11.19
N ILE A 140 10.80 0.08 -11.54
CA ILE A 140 11.08 -1.00 -10.59
C ILE A 140 12.40 -0.76 -9.85
N SER A 141 13.44 -0.30 -10.55
CA SER A 141 14.72 0.05 -9.91
C SER A 141 14.59 1.23 -8.94
N SER A 142 13.87 2.29 -9.32
CA SER A 142 13.57 3.44 -8.44
C SER A 142 12.75 3.04 -7.21
N TRP A 143 11.81 2.12 -7.38
CA TRP A 143 11.07 1.52 -6.28
C TRP A 143 12.01 0.74 -5.34
N LYS A 144 12.89 -0.11 -5.85
CA LYS A 144 13.86 -0.85 -5.02
C LYS A 144 14.76 0.10 -4.23
N GLN A 145 15.21 1.20 -4.84
CA GLN A 145 15.94 2.26 -4.15
C GLN A 145 15.11 2.92 -3.04
N THR A 146 13.80 3.02 -3.21
CA THR A 146 12.88 3.53 -2.16
C THR A 146 12.85 2.60 -0.96
N LEU A 147 12.86 1.27 -1.15
CA LEU A 147 13.03 0.33 -0.05
C LEU A 147 14.38 0.51 0.66
N GLU A 148 15.46 0.63 -0.10
CA GLU A 148 16.83 0.78 0.42
C GLU A 148 17.02 2.07 1.22
N THR A 149 16.45 3.19 0.76
CA THR A 149 16.55 4.50 1.42
C THR A 149 15.43 4.75 2.42
N GLY A 150 14.30 4.06 2.29
CA GLY A 150 13.09 4.24 3.10
C GLY A 150 12.38 5.56 2.76
N THR A 151 12.72 6.18 1.63
CA THR A 151 12.20 7.46 1.20
C THR A 151 11.43 7.28 -0.08
N ILE A 152 10.14 7.61 -0.04
CA ILE A 152 9.28 7.59 -1.21
C ILE A 152 9.33 8.96 -1.91
N PRO A 153 9.86 9.07 -3.15
CA PRO A 153 9.77 10.28 -3.95
C PRO A 153 8.31 10.58 -4.29
N TYR A 154 7.94 11.85 -4.36
CA TYR A 154 6.60 12.24 -4.77
C TYR A 154 6.52 12.30 -6.30
N GLN A 155 5.77 11.36 -6.89
CA GLN A 155 5.47 11.34 -8.32
C GLN A 155 3.95 11.35 -8.51
N PRO A 156 3.35 12.53 -8.74
CA PRO A 156 1.89 12.71 -8.67
C PRO A 156 1.14 12.31 -9.93
N LEU A 157 1.82 12.10 -11.06
CA LEU A 157 1.18 11.86 -12.35
C LEU A 157 2.03 10.88 -13.16
N LEU A 158 1.37 9.92 -13.79
CA LEU A 158 2.00 8.95 -14.68
C LEU A 158 1.06 8.61 -15.85
N LYS A 159 1.62 8.55 -17.06
CA LYS A 159 0.97 7.91 -18.22
C LYS A 159 1.50 6.48 -18.38
N GLY A 160 0.60 5.54 -18.64
CA GLY A 160 0.87 4.11 -18.82
C GLY A 160 0.69 3.28 -17.55
N PRO A 161 1.10 2.00 -17.58
CA PRO A 161 1.04 1.09 -16.44
C PRO A 161 1.80 1.65 -15.22
N ALA A 162 1.11 1.68 -14.08
CA ALA A 162 1.58 2.30 -12.85
C ALA A 162 1.43 1.37 -11.67
N LEU A 163 2.46 1.34 -10.83
CA LEU A 163 2.45 0.80 -9.49
C LEU A 163 2.10 1.92 -8.51
N THR A 164 1.06 1.73 -7.71
CA THR A 164 0.76 2.62 -6.59
C THR A 164 1.48 2.13 -5.35
N VAL A 165 2.24 3.02 -4.72
CA VAL A 165 2.94 2.72 -3.47
C VAL A 165 2.42 3.65 -2.38
N ALA A 166 1.84 3.06 -1.33
CA ALA A 166 1.51 3.75 -0.09
C ALA A 166 2.53 3.38 0.99
N SER A 167 3.11 4.38 1.65
CA SER A 167 4.07 4.22 2.73
C SER A 167 3.52 4.80 4.02
N PHE A 168 3.47 3.98 5.07
CA PHE A 168 3.07 4.38 6.41
C PHE A 168 4.31 4.52 7.27
N ASP A 169 4.58 5.73 7.72
CA ASP A 169 5.66 6.05 8.65
C ASP A 169 5.10 6.09 10.06
N LEU A 170 5.34 5.02 10.82
CA LEU A 170 4.71 4.73 12.10
C LEU A 170 5.69 4.94 13.25
N LEU A 171 5.25 5.68 14.27
CA LEU A 171 5.99 5.91 15.51
C LEU A 171 5.26 5.24 16.67
N PHE A 172 5.91 4.29 17.31
CA PHE A 172 5.36 3.50 18.39
C PHE A 172 5.93 3.93 19.73
N SER A 173 5.05 4.14 20.69
CA SER A 173 5.34 4.06 22.12
C SER A 173 5.66 2.60 22.53
N PRO A 174 6.27 2.39 23.71
CA PRO A 174 6.46 1.05 24.28
C PRO A 174 5.18 0.23 24.25
N LEU A 175 5.25 -1.00 23.72
CA LEU A 175 4.13 -1.96 23.67
C LEU A 175 2.87 -1.46 22.91
N GLN A 176 2.97 -0.36 22.16
CA GLN A 176 1.84 0.22 21.45
C GLN A 176 1.45 -0.62 20.23
N LYS A 177 0.15 -0.63 19.95
CA LYS A 177 -0.46 -1.16 18.74
C LYS A 177 -1.03 -0.02 17.90
N ILE A 178 -0.73 -0.01 16.60
CA ILE A 178 -1.25 0.95 15.62
C ILE A 178 -2.01 0.17 14.54
N GLN A 179 -3.15 0.70 14.13
CA GLN A 179 -3.99 0.12 13.10
C GLN A 179 -4.20 1.10 11.96
N GLY A 180 -4.43 0.55 10.77
CA GLY A 180 -4.75 1.31 9.58
C GLY A 180 -5.31 0.43 8.50
N HIS A 181 -5.57 1.03 7.33
CA HIS A 181 -6.05 0.28 6.19
C HIS A 181 -5.61 0.90 4.85
N VAL A 182 -5.69 0.09 3.82
CA VAL A 182 -5.60 0.48 2.42
C VAL A 182 -6.84 -0.06 1.71
N ILE A 183 -7.52 0.78 0.95
CA ILE A 183 -8.66 0.41 0.11
C ILE A 183 -8.19 0.50 -1.33
N GLY A 184 -8.38 -0.56 -2.10
CA GLY A 184 -8.32 -0.52 -3.55
C GLY A 184 -9.69 -0.85 -4.12
N ALA A 185 -10.27 0.06 -4.91
CA ALA A 185 -11.50 -0.17 -5.65
C ALA A 185 -11.32 0.01 -7.16
N GLU A 186 -12.03 -0.77 -7.97
CA GLU A 186 -12.12 -0.66 -9.43
C GLU A 186 -13.56 -0.83 -9.89
N ALA A 187 -14.02 0.04 -10.79
CA ALA A 187 -15.35 -0.05 -11.38
C ALA A 187 -15.35 0.46 -12.84
N ASP A 188 -16.46 0.23 -13.53
CA ASP A 188 -16.68 0.72 -14.91
C ASP A 188 -16.90 2.23 -14.95
N SER A 189 -17.44 2.83 -13.88
CA SER A 189 -17.69 4.27 -13.81
C SER A 189 -17.07 4.92 -12.57
N LYS A 190 -16.76 6.22 -12.69
CA LYS A 190 -16.29 7.04 -11.56
C LYS A 190 -17.36 7.19 -10.47
N ASP A 191 -18.63 7.19 -10.85
CA ASP A 191 -19.73 7.33 -9.89
C ASP A 191 -19.89 6.08 -9.02
N ASP A 192 -19.76 4.88 -9.60
CA ASP A 192 -19.79 3.62 -8.85
C ASP A 192 -18.65 3.55 -7.85
N LEU A 193 -17.43 3.90 -8.28
CA LEU A 193 -16.28 4.02 -7.38
C LEU A 193 -16.54 4.98 -6.22
N ARG A 194 -17.07 6.17 -6.52
CA ARG A 194 -17.34 7.19 -5.50
C ARG A 194 -18.41 6.71 -4.52
N ASN A 195 -19.43 6.02 -5.01
CA ASN A 195 -20.50 5.48 -4.17
C ASN A 195 -19.97 4.36 -3.26
N PHE A 196 -19.19 3.43 -3.81
CA PHE A 196 -18.53 2.37 -3.05
C PHE A 196 -17.60 2.95 -1.97
N HIS A 197 -16.75 3.91 -2.34
CA HIS A 197 -15.83 4.56 -1.42
C HIS A 197 -16.54 5.29 -0.27
N LYS A 198 -17.62 6.02 -0.59
CA LYS A 198 -18.49 6.64 0.42
C LYS A 198 -19.11 5.59 1.35
N HIS A 199 -19.58 4.47 0.81
CA HIS A 199 -20.16 3.39 1.62
C HIS A 199 -19.14 2.77 2.58
N LEU A 200 -17.91 2.53 2.13
CA LEU A 200 -16.83 2.03 2.98
C LEU A 200 -16.51 2.98 4.14
N LYS A 201 -16.50 4.29 3.88
CA LYS A 201 -16.30 5.31 4.93
C LYS A 201 -17.50 5.45 5.87
N ASN A 202 -18.70 5.26 5.36
CA ASN A 202 -19.96 5.52 6.06
C ASN A 202 -20.65 4.25 6.59
N ARG A 203 -19.90 3.21 6.99
CA ARG A 203 -20.46 1.94 7.52
C ARG A 203 -21.37 2.07 8.75
N LEU A 204 -21.50 3.26 9.34
CA LEU A 204 -22.49 3.57 10.39
C LEU A 204 -23.83 4.09 9.86
N ALA A 205 -23.95 4.50 8.60
CA ALA A 205 -25.08 5.29 8.11
C ALA A 205 -26.04 4.57 7.15
N PHE A 206 -25.63 3.53 6.40
CA PHE A 206 -26.53 2.91 5.41
C PHE A 206 -26.31 1.40 5.26
N HIS A 207 -27.39 0.63 5.47
CA HIS A 207 -27.47 -0.77 5.07
C HIS A 207 -27.83 -0.82 3.58
N LEU A 208 -27.04 -1.51 2.75
CA LEU A 208 -27.48 -1.85 1.40
C LEU A 208 -28.70 -2.78 1.53
N LYS A 209 -29.84 -2.38 0.95
CA LYS A 209 -30.96 -3.31 0.79
C LYS A 209 -30.49 -4.46 -0.10
N LYS A 210 -30.65 -5.69 0.41
CA LYS A 210 -30.45 -6.93 -0.34
C LYS A 210 -31.30 -6.98 -1.59
#